data_AF-A0A972H931-F1
#
_entry.id   AF-A0A972H931-F1
#
_cell.length_a   1.000
_cell.length_b   1.000
_cell.length_c   1.000
_cell.angle_alpha   90.00
_cell.angle_beta   90.00
_cell.angle_gamma   90.00
#
_symmetry.space_group_name_H-M   'P 1'
#
loop_
_entity.id
_entity.type
_entity.pdbx_description
1 polymer ?
#
loop_
_entity_poly.entity_id
_entity_poly.type
_entity_poly.pdbx_seq_one_letter_code
_entity_poly.pdbx_strand_id
1 'polypeptide(L)' 'MTKTKFTKDSVIGDIIKEKPAAKKVIEKYFGNGCFTCPGIKVESISFGAMMHNVDPDKIIKEINELED' A
#
# COMPACT_ATOMS: atom_id res chain seq x y z
N MET A 1 -4.15 -21.71 -6.01
CA MET A 1 -3.19 -20.59 -5.98
C MET A 1 -3.50 -19.77 -4.74
N THR A 2 -2.64 -19.83 -3.72
CA THR A 2 -2.81 -19.07 -2.48
C THR A 2 -2.62 -17.59 -2.81
N LYS A 3 -3.72 -16.86 -2.96
CA LYS A 3 -3.74 -15.41 -3.12
C LYS A 3 -3.12 -14.82 -1.85
N THR A 4 -1.87 -14.38 -1.90
CA THR A 4 -1.21 -13.68 -0.78
C THR A 4 -2.06 -12.46 -0.48
N LYS A 5 -2.83 -12.52 0.62
CA LYS A 5 -3.64 -11.39 1.06
C LYS A 5 -2.74 -10.45 1.82
N PHE A 6 -2.55 -9.24 1.29
CA PHE A 6 -1.90 -8.17 2.03
C PHE A 6 -2.82 -7.70 3.16
N THR A 7 -2.23 -7.22 4.25
CA THR A 7 -2.93 -6.69 5.42
C THR A 7 -2.44 -5.29 5.71
N LYS A 8 -3.16 -4.55 6.55
CA LYS A 8 -2.79 -3.18 6.90
C LYS A 8 -1.46 -3.07 7.67
N ASP A 9 -1.00 -4.17 8.26
CA ASP A 9 0.31 -4.29 8.92
C ASP A 9 1.43 -4.64 7.94
N SER A 10 1.09 -4.97 6.69
CA SER A 10 2.07 -5.26 5.64
C SER A 10 2.88 -3.99 5.30
N VAL A 11 4.19 -4.19 5.10
CA VAL A 11 5.12 -3.15 4.72
C VAL A 11 4.88 -2.75 3.26
N ILE A 12 4.74 -1.45 3.02
CA ILE A 12 4.44 -0.91 1.69
C ILE A 12 5.48 -1.33 0.65
N GLY A 13 6.76 -1.31 1.03
CA GLY A 13 7.87 -1.74 0.17
C GLY A 13 7.73 -3.20 -0.29
N ASP A 14 7.34 -4.10 0.60
CA ASP A 14 7.12 -5.52 0.28
C ASP A 14 5.91 -5.70 -0.62
N ILE A 15 4.80 -5.01 -0.33
CA ILE A 15 3.60 -5.03 -1.17
C ILE A 15 3.92 -4.57 -2.61
N ILE A 16 4.68 -3.49 -2.77
CA ILE A 16 5.05 -2.97 -4.11
C ILE A 16 6.02 -3.93 -4.81
N LYS A 17 6.90 -4.60 -4.06
CA LYS A 17 7.85 -5.57 -4.60
C LYS A 17 7.16 -6.84 -5.08
N GLU A 18 6.19 -7.36 -4.32
CA GLU A 18 5.38 -8.50 -4.73
C GLU A 18 4.34 -8.11 -5.78
N LYS A 19 3.79 -6.89 -5.69
CA LYS A 19 2.71 -6.39 -6.54
C LYS A 19 2.98 -4.96 -7.01
N PRO A 20 3.71 -4.77 -8.12
CA PRO A 20 4.04 -3.45 -8.63
C PRO A 20 2.81 -2.62 -9.02
N ALA A 21 1.70 -3.27 -9.36
CA ALA A 21 0.42 -2.61 -9.63
C ALA A 21 -0.15 -1.87 -8.39
N ALA A 22 0.17 -2.33 -7.18
CA ALA A 22 -0.24 -1.68 -5.93
C ALA A 22 0.30 -0.25 -5.81
N LYS A 23 1.41 0.07 -6.49
CA LYS A 23 1.99 1.42 -6.52
C LYS A 23 0.95 2.47 -6.93
N LYS A 24 0.16 2.20 -7.96
CA LYS A 24 -0.88 3.16 -8.44
C LYS A 24 -1.98 3.38 -7.41
N VAL A 25 -2.37 2.31 -6.71
CA VAL A 25 -3.38 2.39 -5.64
C VAL A 25 -2.84 3.23 -4.49
N ILE A 26 -1.62 2.95 -4.03
CA ILE A 26 -1.01 3.69 -2.93
C ILE A 26 -0.81 5.17 -3.30
N GLU A 27 -0.37 5.47 -4.53
CA GLU A 27 -0.26 6.85 -5.02
C GLU A 27 -1.59 7.60 -5.02
N LYS A 28 -2.67 6.92 -5.42
CA LYS A 28 -4.03 7.47 -5.45
C LYS A 28 -4.54 7.84 -4.06
N TYR A 29 -4.21 7.05 -3.03
CA TYR A 29 -4.65 7.32 -1.66
C TYR A 29 -3.68 8.24 -0.88
N PHE A 30 -2.37 8.06 -1.01
CA PHE A 30 -1.37 8.83 -0.25
C PHE A 30 -0.94 10.13 -0.96
N GLY A 31 -1.22 10.25 -2.25
CA GLY A 31 -0.91 11.42 -3.08
C GLY A 31 0.40 11.31 -3.85
N ASN A 32 0.59 12.22 -4.81
CA ASN A 32 1.72 12.26 -5.77
C ASN A 32 3.12 12.53 -5.16
N GLY A 33 3.25 12.59 -3.83
CA GLY A 33 4.53 12.73 -3.13
C GLY A 33 4.87 11.54 -2.22
N CYS A 34 3.98 10.56 -2.10
CA CYS A 34 4.12 9.40 -1.24
C CYS A 34 5.48 8.69 -1.41
N PHE A 35 5.93 8.50 -2.66
CA PHE A 35 7.18 7.78 -2.95
C PHE A 35 8.46 8.59 -2.73
N THR A 36 8.36 9.88 -2.41
CA THR A 36 9.54 10.70 -2.08
C THR A 36 9.87 10.62 -0.58
N CYS A 37 8.97 10.09 0.25
CA CYS A 37 9.24 9.82 1.65
C CYS A 37 10.21 8.64 1.77
N PRO A 38 11.37 8.80 2.44
CA PRO A 38 12.30 7.68 2.66
C PRO A 38 11.67 6.55 3.49
N GLY A 39 10.65 6.87 4.30
CA GLY A 39 9.90 5.92 5.12
C GLY A 39 9.03 4.94 4.33
N ILE A 40 8.61 5.29 3.11
CA ILE A 40 7.57 4.55 2.37
C ILE A 40 7.94 3.10 2.07
N LYS A 41 9.23 2.77 2.06
CA LYS A 41 9.70 1.41 1.78
C LYS A 41 9.74 0.52 3.01
N VAL A 42 9.70 1.11 4.20
CA VAL A 42 9.86 0.40 5.49
C VAL A 42 8.65 0.58 6.41
N GLU A 43 7.76 1.52 6.11
CA GLU A 43 6.53 1.74 6.86
C GLU A 43 5.40 0.77 6.45
N SER A 44 4.47 0.55 7.38
CA SER A 44 3.25 -0.24 7.13
C SER A 44 2.18 0.62 6.46
N ILE A 45 1.25 -0.03 5.74
CA ILE A 45 0.09 0.66 5.14
C ILE A 45 -0.71 1.41 6.19
N SER A 46 -0.92 0.82 7.38
CA SER A 46 -1.64 1.47 8.49
C SER A 46 -0.97 2.78 8.91
N PHE A 47 0.35 2.79 8.99
CA PHE A 47 1.10 3.97 9.43
C PHE A 47 1.02 5.08 8.38
N GLY A 48 1.31 4.77 7.12
CA GLY A 48 1.18 5.75 6.04
C GLY A 48 -0.26 6.25 5.89
N ALA A 49 -1.24 5.36 6.07
CA ALA A 49 -2.65 5.73 6.03
C ALA A 49 -3.02 6.70 7.16
N MET A 50 -2.53 6.44 8.38
CA MET A 50 -2.69 7.35 9.52
C MET A 50 -2.04 8.72 9.27
N MET A 51 -0.82 8.76 8.73
CA MET A 51 -0.13 10.01 8.43
C MET A 51 -0.83 10.85 7.36
N HIS A 52 -1.47 10.19 6.39
CA HIS A 52 -2.16 10.85 5.28
C HIS A 52 -3.68 10.98 5.50
N ASN A 53 -4.17 10.62 6.70
CA ASN A 53 -5.59 10.65 7.07
C ASN A 53 -6.50 9.89 6.09
N VAL A 54 -6.05 8.71 5.68
CA VAL A 54 -6.77 7.80 4.81
C VAL A 54 -7.05 6.47 5.50
N ASP A 55 -7.98 5.72 4.93
CA ASP A 55 -8.43 4.44 5.48
C ASP A 55 -7.55 3.30 4.94
N PRO A 56 -6.75 2.62 5.80
CA PRO A 56 -5.88 1.55 5.36
C PRO A 56 -6.64 0.32 4.83
N ASP A 57 -7.86 0.06 5.33
CA ASP A 57 -8.67 -1.07 4.89
C ASP A 57 -9.12 -0.89 3.43
N LYS A 58 -9.44 0.35 3.01
CA LYS A 58 -9.76 0.65 1.60
C LYS A 58 -8.59 0.37 0.66
N ILE A 59 -7.39 0.75 1.08
CA ILE A 59 -6.16 0.58 0.30
C ILE A 59 -5.86 -0.91 0.13
N ILE A 60 -5.87 -1.65 1.23
CA ILE A 60 -5.62 -3.10 1.23
C ILE A 60 -6.67 -3.85 0.43
N LYS A 61 -7.93 -3.45 0.53
CA LYS A 61 -9.00 -4.04 -0.27
C LYS A 61 -8.73 -3.85 -1.76
N GLU A 62 -8.45 -2.60 -2.19
CA GLU A 62 -8.17 -2.29 -3.60
C GLU A 62 -6.92 -3.04 -4.09
N ILE A 63 -5.84 -3.12 -3.30
CA ILE A 63 -4.62 -3.88 -3.63
C ILE A 63 -4.89 -5.39 -3.78
N ASN A 64 -5.71 -5.97 -2.90
CA ASN A 64 -6.09 -7.38 -2.95
C ASN A 64 -7.08 -7.70 -4.09
N GLU A 65 -7.84 -6.69 -4.55
CA GLU A 65 -8.75 -6.77 -5.70
C GLU A 65 -8.04 -6.58 -7.04
N LEU A 66 -6.87 -5.94 -7.09
CA LEU A 66 -6.04 -5.92 -8.29
C LEU A 66 -5.83 -7.36 -8.78
N GLU A 67 -6.18 -7.65 -10.02
CA GLU A 67 -5.80 -8.88 -10.71
C GLU A 67 -4.43 -8.62 -11.38
N ASP A 68 -3.57 -9.65 -11.38
CA ASP A 68 -2.22 -9.59 -11.98
C ASP A 68 -2.25 -9.46 -13.51
#